data_AF-A0A8H6Y9Y5-F1
#
_entry.id   AF-A0A8H6Y9Y5-F1
#
_cell.length_a   1.000
_cell.length_b   1.000
_cell.length_c   1.000
_cell.angle_alpha   90.00
_cell.angle_beta   90.00
_cell.angle_gamma   90.00
#
_symmetry.space_group_name_H-M   'P 1'
#
loop_
_entity.id
_entity.type
_entity.pdbx_description
1 polymer ?
#
loop_
_entity_poly.entity_id
_entity_poly.type
_entity_poly.pdbx_seq_one_letter_code
_entity_poly.pdbx_strand_id
1 'polypeptide(L)'
;MLYLHQYYQPGAQISLNLRSCDGDKTARNVQATVVKAFTPFTMSQVLLLDINPPLPDILPTNTKFILKVYDPRFLQHRQGTKSSAPHPWTLAAETTAARRRQFGANTSTFLPTWWPDDSDTAGWEEYYHGNLEFIFKNELTAYTRLLSLQGQSIPHCYAYGTLVLPSPSKRMVVPRVLLLSYVPGPCLRAVQPSRVTLPVARGLIDTVRAFGLLGVIHDDLRPDNMILSSSDDHSSVFVLDFGNAQIRTDQSDEEWEWTLAENDELKLTEMILDKLGIRHALD
;
A
#
# COMPACT_ATOMS: atom_id res chain seq x y z
N MET A 1 -6.88 13.25 19.18
CA MET A 1 -7.47 13.40 17.84
C MET A 1 -6.36 13.78 16.88
N LEU A 2 -5.94 12.88 15.99
CA LEU A 2 -5.05 13.24 14.89
C LEU A 2 -5.84 14.18 13.97
N TYR A 3 -5.52 15.48 13.98
CA TYR A 3 -6.08 16.41 13.00
C TYR A 3 -5.66 15.91 11.61
N LEU A 4 -6.62 15.42 10.83
CA LEU A 4 -6.43 15.19 9.39
C LEU A 4 -5.99 16.51 8.80
N HIS A 5 -4.78 16.54 8.24
CA HIS A 5 -4.26 17.72 7.56
C HIS A 5 -5.29 18.16 6.52
N GLN A 6 -5.52 19.48 6.37
CA GLN A 6 -6.54 20.07 5.48
C GLN A 6 -6.56 19.48 4.06
N TYR A 7 -5.42 18.95 3.62
CA TYR A 7 -5.20 18.40 2.30
C TYR A 7 -5.81 17.00 2.09
N TYR A 8 -6.06 16.25 3.15
CA TYR A 8 -6.66 14.90 3.12
C TYR A 8 -8.06 14.86 3.70
N GLN A 9 -8.66 16.01 3.96
CA GLN A 9 -10.03 16.09 4.44
C GLN A 9 -11.02 15.82 3.29
N PRO A 10 -12.19 15.22 3.58
CA PRO A 10 -13.27 15.14 2.60
C PRO A 10 -13.59 16.51 1.98
N GLY A 11 -13.73 16.55 0.66
CA GLY A 11 -13.93 17.76 -0.14
C GLY A 11 -12.65 18.46 -0.60
N ALA A 12 -11.47 18.08 -0.08
CA ALA A 12 -10.21 18.67 -0.52
C ALA A 12 -9.90 18.27 -1.98
N GLN A 13 -9.39 19.24 -2.74
CA GLN A 13 -8.89 19.01 -4.09
C GLN A 13 -7.41 18.64 -4.03
N ILE A 14 -7.05 17.56 -4.71
CA ILE A 14 -5.67 17.11 -4.85
C ILE A 14 -5.29 17.06 -6.32
N SER A 15 -4.04 17.42 -6.60
CA SER A 15 -3.48 17.35 -7.94
C SER A 15 -2.42 16.25 -7.97
N LEU A 16 -2.48 15.40 -8.99
CA LEU A 16 -1.66 14.21 -9.13
C LEU A 16 -0.96 14.25 -10.49
N ASN A 17 0.28 13.78 -10.54
CA ASN A 17 0.96 13.48 -11.78
C ASN A 17 1.06 11.96 -11.89
N LEU A 18 0.26 11.36 -12.76
CA LEU A 18 0.06 9.92 -12.86
C LEU A 18 0.63 9.36 -14.17
N ARG A 19 1.09 8.11 -14.11
CA ARG A 19 1.48 7.29 -15.25
C ARG A 19 0.70 5.99 -15.17
N SER A 20 0.19 5.53 -16.29
CA SER A 20 -0.54 4.27 -16.33
C SER A 20 0.37 3.10 -15.95
N CYS A 21 -0.18 2.15 -15.18
CA CYS A 21 0.44 0.84 -14.99
C CYS A 21 0.33 -0.01 -16.27
N ASP A 22 -0.76 0.20 -17.02
CA ASP A 22 -1.06 -0.52 -18.25
C ASP A 22 -0.86 0.40 -19.48
N GLY A 23 -0.19 -0.07 -20.53
CA GLY A 23 -0.07 0.67 -21.79
C GLY A 23 0.84 1.92 -21.73
N ASP A 24 0.34 3.08 -22.14
CA ASP A 24 1.12 4.33 -22.29
C ASP A 24 1.56 4.90 -20.93
N LYS A 25 2.87 4.93 -20.68
CA LYS A 25 3.49 5.45 -19.45
C LYS A 25 3.73 6.97 -19.46
N THR A 26 3.13 7.69 -20.40
CA THR A 26 3.22 9.15 -20.45
C THR A 26 2.53 9.77 -19.23
N ALA A 27 3.21 10.73 -18.61
CA ALA A 27 2.68 11.39 -17.43
C ALA A 27 1.47 12.28 -17.78
N ARG A 28 0.45 12.26 -16.91
CA ARG A 28 -0.76 13.07 -17.00
C ARG A 28 -1.02 13.78 -15.67
N ASN A 29 -1.41 15.05 -15.75
CA ASN A 29 -1.86 15.79 -14.57
C ASN A 29 -3.35 15.56 -14.37
N VAL A 30 -3.73 15.20 -13.15
CA VAL A 30 -5.08 14.79 -12.79
C VAL A 30 -5.51 15.57 -11.57
N GLN A 31 -6.72 16.11 -11.60
CA GLN A 31 -7.36 16.67 -10.41
C GLN A 31 -8.37 15.67 -9.86
N ALA A 32 -8.39 15.54 -8.55
CA ALA A 32 -9.29 14.62 -7.87
C ALA A 32 -9.82 15.25 -6.58
N THR A 33 -11.03 14.87 -6.21
CA THR A 33 -11.66 15.27 -4.96
C THR A 33 -11.54 14.14 -3.95
N VAL A 34 -11.07 14.45 -2.74
CA VAL A 34 -11.07 13.48 -1.64
C VAL A 34 -12.50 13.28 -1.17
N VAL A 35 -13.02 12.06 -1.31
CA VAL A 35 -14.35 11.68 -0.81
C VAL A 35 -14.26 11.27 0.65
N LYS A 36 -13.22 10.50 1.02
CA LYS A 36 -13.04 9.95 2.36
C LYS A 36 -11.57 9.66 2.63
N ALA A 37 -11.10 9.91 3.84
CA ALA A 37 -9.84 9.38 4.34
C ALA A 37 -10.09 8.14 5.22
N PHE A 38 -9.31 7.08 5.04
CA PHE A 38 -9.35 5.89 5.90
C PHE A 38 -8.28 6.04 6.99
N THR A 39 -8.73 6.33 8.21
CA THR A 39 -7.86 6.58 9.38
C THR A 39 -8.02 5.50 10.45
N PRO A 40 -7.00 5.27 11.30
CA PRO A 40 -5.71 5.97 11.36
C PRO A 40 -4.78 5.62 10.19
N PHE A 41 -3.91 6.56 9.81
CA PHE A 41 -2.84 6.27 8.86
C PHE A 41 -1.69 5.57 9.59
N THR A 42 -1.18 4.48 9.01
CA THR A 42 -0.09 3.69 9.57
C THR A 42 1.20 4.00 8.81
N MET A 43 1.31 3.48 7.58
CA MET A 43 2.46 3.61 6.69
C MET A 43 2.15 4.47 5.46
N SER A 44 0.93 4.45 4.96
CA SER A 44 0.48 5.31 3.85
C SER A 44 -0.86 5.96 4.19
N GLN A 45 -1.19 7.03 3.48
CA GLN A 45 -2.48 7.69 3.59
C GLN A 45 -3.40 7.13 2.52
N VAL A 46 -4.46 6.46 2.96
CA VAL A 46 -5.41 5.81 2.06
C VAL A 46 -6.63 6.72 1.94
N LEU A 47 -6.90 7.17 0.71
CA LEU A 47 -7.96 8.12 0.39
C LEU A 47 -8.89 7.50 -0.66
N LEU A 48 -10.20 7.63 -0.46
CA LEU A 48 -11.19 7.43 -1.51
C LEU A 48 -11.29 8.71 -2.33
N LEU A 49 -11.10 8.62 -3.64
CA LEU A 49 -11.14 9.73 -4.56
C LEU A 49 -12.32 9.64 -5.51
N ASP A 50 -12.76 10.80 -5.96
CA ASP A 50 -13.56 11.01 -7.15
C ASP A 50 -12.73 11.81 -8.17
N ILE A 51 -12.59 11.29 -9.38
CA ILE A 51 -11.75 11.86 -10.44
C ILE A 51 -12.66 12.44 -11.52
N ASN A 52 -12.61 13.76 -11.69
CA ASN A 52 -13.43 14.48 -12.65
C ASN A 52 -12.59 15.62 -13.29
N PRO A 53 -12.44 15.67 -14.64
CA PRO A 53 -13.02 14.78 -15.64
C PRO A 53 -12.44 13.35 -15.62
N PRO A 54 -13.22 12.34 -16.06
CA PRO A 54 -12.73 10.96 -16.16
C PRO A 54 -11.58 10.87 -17.17
N LEU A 55 -10.68 9.92 -16.93
CA LEU A 55 -9.50 9.67 -17.77
C LEU A 55 -9.62 8.30 -18.43
N PRO A 56 -10.39 8.15 -19.51
CA PRO A 56 -10.71 6.83 -20.08
C PRO A 56 -9.48 6.06 -20.57
N ASP A 57 -8.39 6.77 -20.91
CA ASP A 57 -7.13 6.15 -21.35
C ASP A 57 -6.38 5.42 -20.23
N ILE A 58 -6.67 5.73 -18.96
CA ILE A 58 -5.97 5.21 -17.77
C ILE A 58 -6.95 4.51 -16.81
N LEU A 59 -8.18 5.02 -16.73
CA LEU A 59 -9.15 4.65 -15.72
C LEU A 59 -10.45 4.17 -16.36
N PRO A 60 -11.08 3.13 -15.80
CA PRO A 60 -12.44 2.79 -16.19
C PRO A 60 -13.38 3.95 -15.85
N THR A 61 -14.52 4.01 -16.53
CA THR A 61 -15.57 5.04 -16.36
C THR A 61 -16.18 5.08 -14.95
N ASN A 62 -15.80 4.13 -14.09
CA ASN A 62 -16.30 4.05 -12.71
C ASN A 62 -15.72 5.20 -11.87
N THR A 63 -16.50 5.69 -10.90
CA THR A 63 -16.30 7.03 -10.31
C THR A 63 -15.40 7.07 -9.09
N LYS A 64 -15.02 5.92 -8.51
CA LYS A 64 -14.32 5.88 -7.22
C LYS A 64 -13.03 5.08 -7.26
N PHE A 65 -11.98 5.68 -6.73
CA PHE A 65 -10.64 5.12 -6.71
C PHE A 65 -10.03 5.21 -5.32
N ILE A 66 -9.11 4.30 -5.01
CA ILE A 66 -8.27 4.39 -3.82
C ILE A 66 -6.94 5.01 -4.22
N LEU A 67 -6.56 6.10 -3.55
CA LEU A 67 -5.23 6.66 -3.62
C LEU A 67 -4.47 6.30 -2.35
N LYS A 68 -3.36 5.58 -2.49
CA LYS A 68 -2.36 5.46 -1.43
C LYS A 68 -1.31 6.54 -1.64
N VAL A 69 -1.08 7.37 -0.63
CA VAL A 69 -0.04 8.41 -0.63
C VAL A 69 1.05 8.02 0.36
N TYR A 70 2.28 7.99 -0.11
CA TYR A 70 3.47 7.68 0.69
C TYR A 70 4.12 9.01 1.10
N ASP A 71 3.44 9.79 1.94
CA ASP A 71 3.99 11.02 2.50
C ASP A 71 4.63 10.76 3.87
N PRO A 72 5.96 10.94 4.01
CA PRO A 72 6.68 10.67 5.25
C PRO A 72 6.09 11.38 6.46
N ARG A 73 5.46 12.55 6.29
CA ARG A 73 4.96 13.39 7.38
C ARG A 73 3.92 12.71 8.28
N PHE A 74 3.20 11.72 7.76
CA PHE A 74 2.06 11.11 8.42
C PHE A 74 2.29 9.66 8.85
N LEU A 75 3.55 9.21 8.88
CA LEU A 75 3.91 7.92 9.43
C LEU A 75 3.59 7.86 10.92
N GLN A 76 2.86 6.82 11.34
CA GLN A 76 2.47 6.63 12.73
C GLN A 76 3.70 6.54 13.65
N HIS A 77 4.79 5.95 13.19
CA HIS A 77 6.01 5.73 13.96
C HIS A 77 6.70 7.03 14.39
N ARG A 78 6.37 8.17 13.78
CA ARG A 78 6.89 9.48 14.19
C ARG A 78 6.39 9.94 15.56
N GLN A 79 5.29 9.38 16.04
CA GLN A 79 4.75 9.70 17.36
C GLN A 79 5.56 9.09 18.51
N GLY A 80 6.60 8.32 18.19
CA GLY A 80 7.35 7.53 19.16
C GLY A 80 6.63 6.23 19.49
N THR A 81 7.38 5.31 20.09
CA THR A 81 6.85 4.03 20.61
C THR A 81 7.21 3.91 22.08
N LYS A 82 6.94 2.76 22.70
CA LYS A 82 7.47 2.48 24.05
C LYS A 82 9.00 2.43 24.10
N SER A 83 9.66 2.23 22.95
CA SER A 83 11.10 1.98 22.83
C SER A 83 11.86 3.01 21.99
N SER A 84 11.20 4.05 21.50
CA SER A 84 11.80 5.09 20.64
C SER A 84 11.12 6.43 20.86
N ALA A 85 11.90 7.50 20.89
CA ALA A 85 11.41 8.85 21.05
C ALA A 85 10.55 9.30 19.86
N PRO A 86 9.68 10.31 20.03
CA PRO A 86 8.97 10.92 18.91
C PRO A 86 9.94 11.65 17.97
N HIS A 87 9.76 11.46 16.66
CA HIS A 87 10.51 12.13 15.60
C HIS A 87 9.56 12.95 14.71
N PRO A 88 9.04 14.09 15.24
CA PRO A 88 8.10 14.92 14.51
C PRO A 88 8.76 15.52 13.26
N TRP A 89 8.00 15.58 12.17
CA TRP A 89 8.49 16.15 10.93
C TRP A 89 8.78 17.65 11.08
N THR A 90 9.88 18.10 10.49
CA THR A 90 10.15 19.53 10.28
C THR A 90 10.68 19.80 8.88
N LEU A 91 10.33 20.96 8.33
CA LEU A 91 10.81 21.38 7.01
C LEU A 91 12.34 21.51 6.96
N ALA A 92 12.96 21.95 8.06
CA ALA A 92 14.41 22.11 8.16
C ALA A 92 15.14 20.76 8.09
N ALA A 93 14.64 19.75 8.82
CA ALA A 93 15.19 18.40 8.77
C ALA A 93 15.03 17.76 7.38
N GLU A 94 13.84 17.88 6.76
CA GLU A 94 13.58 17.36 5.41
C GLU A 94 14.52 18.01 4.38
N THR A 95 14.68 19.34 4.45
CA THR A 95 15.57 20.08 3.55
C THR A 95 17.01 19.62 3.71
N THR A 96 17.45 19.39 4.95
CA THR A 96 18.81 18.93 5.25
C THR A 96 19.03 17.51 4.73
N ALA A 97 18.09 16.60 4.98
CA ALA A 97 18.13 15.22 4.47
C ALA A 97 18.14 15.17 2.94
N ALA A 98 17.26 15.93 2.29
CA ALA A 98 17.20 16.02 0.82
C ALA A 98 18.50 16.56 0.22
N ARG A 99 19.14 17.54 0.86
CA ARG A 99 20.48 18.01 0.45
C ARG A 99 21.54 16.92 0.64
N ARG A 100 21.56 16.22 1.78
CA ARG A 100 22.50 15.11 2.03
C ARG A 100 22.42 14.04 0.91
N ARG A 101 21.21 13.71 0.45
CA ARG A 101 20.99 12.82 -0.70
C ARG A 101 21.59 13.34 -2.00
N GLN A 102 21.34 14.60 -2.35
CA GLN A 102 21.86 15.20 -3.57
C GLN A 102 23.39 15.23 -3.62
N PHE A 103 24.04 15.38 -2.46
CA PHE A 103 25.50 15.41 -2.34
C PHE A 103 26.13 14.04 -2.05
N GLY A 104 25.37 12.93 -2.16
CA GLY A 104 25.91 11.57 -2.20
C GLY A 104 26.16 10.88 -0.85
N ALA A 105 25.60 11.38 0.26
CA ALA A 105 25.86 10.80 1.58
C ALA A 105 25.08 9.51 1.90
N ASN A 106 24.17 9.05 1.03
CA ASN A 106 23.54 7.73 1.14
C ASN A 106 22.81 7.39 -0.16
N THR A 107 23.38 6.52 -1.00
CA THR A 107 22.75 6.00 -2.23
C THR A 107 22.33 4.53 -2.08
N SER A 108 22.32 3.99 -0.86
CA SER A 108 21.88 2.61 -0.64
C SER A 108 20.40 2.46 -1.01
N THR A 109 20.11 1.54 -1.92
CA THR A 109 18.76 1.11 -2.28
C THR A 109 18.12 0.19 -1.22
N PHE A 110 18.88 -0.21 -0.22
CA PHE A 110 18.41 -0.99 0.92
C PHE A 110 17.94 -0.06 2.03
N LEU A 111 16.94 -0.50 2.81
CA LEU A 111 16.58 0.15 4.07
C LEU A 111 17.85 0.38 4.90
N PRO A 112 18.04 1.55 5.53
CA PRO A 112 19.17 1.75 6.43
C PRO A 112 19.16 0.63 7.48
N THR A 113 20.21 -0.18 7.50
CA THR A 113 20.33 -1.31 8.43
C THR A 113 20.57 -0.86 9.87
N TRP A 114 20.72 0.45 10.09
CA TRP A 114 20.83 1.09 11.38
C TRP A 114 19.78 2.20 11.54
N TRP A 115 19.20 2.28 12.74
CA TRP A 115 18.40 3.44 13.12
C TRP A 115 19.31 4.66 13.35
N PRO A 116 18.93 5.85 12.85
CA PRO A 116 19.64 7.08 13.18
C PRO A 116 19.63 7.34 14.69
N ASP A 117 20.62 8.08 15.18
CA ASP A 117 20.57 8.60 16.54
C ASP A 117 19.32 9.46 16.74
N ASP A 118 18.66 9.37 17.90
CA ASP A 118 17.44 10.12 18.21
C ASP A 118 17.60 11.64 18.02
N SER A 119 18.83 12.15 18.18
CA SER A 119 19.17 13.56 17.97
C SER A 119 19.38 13.95 16.50
N ASP A 120 19.66 13.00 15.58
CA ASP A 120 19.83 13.27 14.15
C ASP A 120 18.48 13.35 13.43
N THR A 121 17.77 14.45 13.64
CA THR A 121 16.48 14.73 12.99
C THR A 121 16.52 14.58 11.46
N ALA A 122 17.63 14.94 10.81
CA ALA A 122 17.79 14.79 9.36
C ALA A 122 18.07 13.35 8.95
N GLY A 123 18.79 12.58 9.77
CA GLY A 123 18.94 11.13 9.60
C GLY A 123 17.61 10.40 9.66
N TRP A 124 16.72 10.79 10.59
CA TRP A 124 15.36 10.25 10.67
C TRP A 124 14.50 10.59 9.45
N GLU A 125 14.58 11.82 8.93
CA GLU A 125 13.89 12.17 7.68
C GLU A 125 14.39 11.34 6.49
N GLU A 126 15.69 11.05 6.43
CA GLU A 126 16.27 10.17 5.41
C GLU A 126 15.78 8.73 5.58
N TYR A 127 15.77 8.22 6.81
CA TYR A 127 15.26 6.88 7.13
C TYR A 127 13.80 6.72 6.70
N TYR A 128 12.93 7.67 7.09
CA TYR A 128 11.51 7.63 6.73
C TYR A 128 11.28 7.79 5.22
N HIS A 129 12.09 8.61 4.54
CA HIS A 129 12.03 8.73 3.10
C HIS A 129 12.42 7.41 2.41
N GLY A 130 13.55 6.82 2.80
CA GLY A 130 14.03 5.54 2.25
C GLY A 130 13.04 4.40 2.50
N ASN A 131 12.47 4.34 3.72
CA ASN A 131 11.47 3.34 4.06
C ASN A 131 10.21 3.44 3.19
N LEU A 132 9.69 4.66 2.99
CA LEU A 132 8.52 4.83 2.13
C LEU A 132 8.79 4.58 0.65
N GLU A 133 9.97 4.94 0.15
CA GLU A 133 10.37 4.58 -1.22
C GLU A 133 10.49 3.07 -1.39
N PHE A 134 10.97 2.35 -0.36
CA PHE A 134 11.02 0.89 -0.36
C PHE A 134 9.60 0.28 -0.39
N ILE A 135 8.73 0.68 0.53
CA ILE A 135 7.33 0.21 0.62
C ILE A 135 6.58 0.48 -0.69
N PHE A 136 6.71 1.69 -1.24
CA PHE A 136 6.09 2.05 -2.52
C PHE A 136 6.57 1.14 -3.68
N LYS A 137 7.88 0.91 -3.77
CA LYS A 137 8.45 0.06 -4.83
C LYS A 137 8.02 -1.40 -4.69
N ASN A 138 8.00 -1.93 -3.47
CA ASN A 138 7.55 -3.31 -3.23
C ASN A 138 6.10 -3.48 -3.62
N GLU A 139 5.22 -2.57 -3.18
CA GLU A 139 3.79 -2.65 -3.50
C GLU A 139 3.55 -2.53 -5.02
N LEU A 140 4.20 -1.59 -5.70
CA LEU A 140 4.10 -1.45 -7.15
C LEU A 140 4.61 -2.70 -7.89
N THR A 141 5.70 -3.29 -7.41
CA THR A 141 6.29 -4.50 -8.01
C THR A 141 5.39 -5.72 -7.77
N ALA A 142 4.79 -5.84 -6.60
CA ALA A 142 3.80 -6.88 -6.30
C ALA A 142 2.61 -6.80 -7.27
N TYR A 143 1.99 -5.63 -7.42
CA TYR A 143 0.90 -5.46 -8.41
C TYR A 143 1.34 -5.81 -9.83
N THR A 144 2.57 -5.46 -10.21
CA THR A 144 3.12 -5.79 -11.54
C THR A 144 3.24 -7.31 -11.74
N ARG A 145 3.67 -8.06 -10.72
CA ARG A 145 3.78 -9.53 -10.80
C ARG A 145 2.45 -10.25 -10.71
N LEU A 146 1.52 -9.69 -9.95
CA LEU A 146 0.20 -10.26 -9.71
C LEU A 146 -0.85 -9.79 -10.72
N LEU A 147 -0.44 -9.41 -11.93
CA LEU A 147 -1.32 -8.87 -12.97
C LEU A 147 -2.52 -9.78 -13.26
N SER A 148 -2.32 -11.10 -13.25
CA SER A 148 -3.39 -12.08 -13.50
C SER A 148 -4.45 -12.16 -12.40
N LEU A 149 -4.18 -11.63 -11.20
CA LEU A 149 -5.08 -11.65 -10.05
C LEU A 149 -5.84 -10.32 -9.86
N GLN A 150 -5.40 -9.26 -10.52
CA GLN A 150 -5.99 -7.93 -10.41
C GLN A 150 -7.45 -7.94 -10.88
N GLY A 151 -8.31 -7.31 -10.08
CA GLY A 151 -9.75 -7.23 -10.31
C GLY A 151 -10.54 -8.48 -9.92
N GLN A 152 -9.87 -9.58 -9.54
CA GLN A 152 -10.52 -10.84 -9.15
C GLN A 152 -10.36 -11.12 -7.65
N SER A 153 -9.11 -11.08 -7.17
CA SER A 153 -8.77 -11.37 -5.77
C SER A 153 -7.79 -10.37 -5.16
N ILE A 154 -7.30 -9.40 -5.94
CA ILE A 154 -6.60 -8.20 -5.46
C ILE A 154 -7.12 -6.96 -6.23
N PRO A 155 -6.98 -5.73 -5.70
CA PRO A 155 -7.36 -4.53 -6.42
C PRO A 155 -6.65 -4.38 -7.77
N HIS A 156 -7.30 -3.71 -8.72
CA HIS A 156 -6.60 -3.25 -9.92
C HIS A 156 -5.70 -2.08 -9.58
N CYS A 157 -4.47 -2.07 -10.06
CA CYS A 157 -3.52 -0.98 -9.96
C CYS A 157 -3.49 -0.24 -11.29
N TYR A 158 -4.22 0.88 -11.36
CA TYR A 158 -4.38 1.62 -12.61
C TYR A 158 -3.19 2.50 -12.93
N ALA A 159 -2.62 3.15 -11.92
CA ALA A 159 -1.58 4.14 -12.13
C ALA A 159 -0.69 4.32 -10.90
N TYR A 160 0.50 4.84 -11.14
CA TYR A 160 1.44 5.28 -10.12
C TYR A 160 1.98 6.67 -10.47
N GLY A 161 2.52 7.38 -9.49
CA GLY A 161 2.99 8.72 -9.76
C GLY A 161 3.43 9.52 -8.55
N THR A 162 3.16 10.82 -8.60
CA THR A 162 3.52 11.76 -7.54
C THR A 162 2.40 12.73 -7.22
N LEU A 163 2.39 13.20 -5.98
CA LEU A 163 1.51 14.28 -5.56
C LEU A 163 2.03 15.63 -6.06
N VAL A 164 1.20 16.43 -6.71
CA VAL A 164 1.54 17.80 -7.10
C VAL A 164 1.37 18.71 -5.90
N LEU A 165 2.49 19.21 -5.38
CA LEU A 165 2.49 20.08 -4.22
C LEU A 165 1.98 21.48 -4.57
N PRO A 166 1.13 22.11 -3.73
CA PRO A 166 0.64 23.47 -3.97
C PRO A 166 1.79 24.47 -4.08
N SER A 167 1.75 25.36 -5.08
CA SER A 167 2.72 26.45 -5.20
C SER A 167 2.31 27.63 -4.30
N PRO A 168 3.25 28.26 -3.55
CA PRO A 168 4.65 27.88 -3.40
C PRO A 168 4.85 26.79 -2.32
N SER A 169 5.36 25.63 -2.72
CA SER A 169 5.80 24.58 -1.78
C SER A 169 7.28 24.74 -1.52
N LYS A 170 7.67 24.73 -0.24
CA LYS A 170 9.08 24.72 0.19
C LYS A 170 9.62 23.30 0.37
N ARG A 171 8.78 22.27 0.22
CA ARG A 171 9.19 20.88 0.42
C ARG A 171 10.11 20.42 -0.70
N MET A 172 11.14 19.67 -0.32
CA MET A 172 12.07 19.04 -1.26
C MET A 172 11.68 17.59 -1.57
N VAL A 173 10.80 16.99 -0.74
CA VAL A 173 10.29 15.64 -0.96
C VAL A 173 8.89 15.71 -1.57
N VAL A 174 8.73 15.05 -2.71
CA VAL A 174 7.45 14.89 -3.40
C VAL A 174 6.91 13.49 -3.10
N PRO A 175 5.77 13.34 -2.40
CA PRO A 175 5.20 12.04 -2.08
C PRO A 175 4.89 11.21 -3.33
N ARG A 176 5.19 9.92 -3.26
CA ARG A 176 4.74 8.92 -4.25
C ARG A 176 3.28 8.60 -4.05
N VAL A 177 2.61 8.21 -5.12
CA VAL A 177 1.21 7.75 -5.06
C VAL A 177 0.97 6.50 -5.89
N LEU A 178 0.02 5.71 -5.44
CA LEU A 178 -0.53 4.54 -6.14
C LEU A 178 -2.05 4.69 -6.23
N LEU A 179 -2.60 4.50 -7.42
CA LEU A 179 -4.02 4.60 -7.71
C LEU A 179 -4.61 3.22 -8.00
N LEU A 180 -5.50 2.78 -7.14
CA LEU A 180 -6.08 1.45 -7.12
C LEU A 180 -7.60 1.48 -7.32
N SER A 181 -8.18 0.36 -7.75
CA SER A 181 -9.63 0.15 -7.75
C SER A 181 -10.19 0.19 -6.33
N TYR A 182 -11.33 0.85 -6.15
CA TYR A 182 -12.08 0.75 -4.91
C TYR A 182 -12.81 -0.60 -4.81
N VAL A 183 -12.54 -1.36 -3.76
CA VAL A 183 -13.25 -2.61 -3.45
C VAL A 183 -14.31 -2.33 -2.38
N PRO A 184 -15.61 -2.42 -2.68
CA PRO A 184 -16.66 -2.23 -1.70
C PRO A 184 -16.81 -3.49 -0.84
N GLY A 185 -16.90 -3.31 0.48
CA GLY A 185 -17.20 -4.40 1.39
C GLY A 185 -16.61 -4.19 2.79
N PRO A 186 -17.06 -4.97 3.77
CA PRO A 186 -16.43 -5.02 5.08
C PRO A 186 -15.08 -5.76 5.01
N CYS A 187 -14.13 -5.38 5.86
CA CYS A 187 -12.95 -6.21 6.10
C CYS A 187 -13.34 -7.51 6.80
N LEU A 188 -12.58 -8.58 6.56
CA LEU A 188 -12.89 -9.93 7.02
C LEU A 188 -13.01 -10.01 8.56
N ARG A 189 -12.28 -9.14 9.29
CA ARG A 189 -12.40 -9.00 10.76
C ARG A 189 -13.82 -8.66 11.22
N ALA A 190 -14.57 -7.90 10.43
CA ALA A 190 -15.92 -7.43 10.75
C ALA A 190 -17.03 -8.31 10.13
N VAL A 191 -16.65 -9.35 9.39
CA VAL A 191 -17.57 -10.24 8.70
C VAL A 191 -18.01 -11.37 9.63
N GLN A 192 -19.30 -11.69 9.63
CA GLN A 192 -19.78 -12.88 10.31
C GLN A 192 -19.31 -14.13 9.56
N PRO A 193 -18.83 -15.17 10.26
CA PRO A 193 -18.18 -16.32 9.60
C PRO A 193 -19.10 -17.06 8.62
N SER A 194 -20.40 -17.09 8.90
CA SER A 194 -21.44 -17.67 8.04
C SER A 194 -21.57 -17.02 6.66
N ARG A 195 -21.05 -15.79 6.48
CA ARG A 195 -21.03 -15.10 5.17
C ARG A 195 -19.86 -15.52 4.30
N VAL A 196 -18.85 -16.19 4.86
CA VAL A 196 -17.71 -16.70 4.12
C VAL A 196 -17.95 -18.16 3.83
N THR A 197 -18.42 -18.44 2.62
CA THR A 197 -18.70 -19.81 2.20
C THR A 197 -17.40 -20.57 1.93
N LEU A 198 -17.48 -21.91 1.91
CA LEU A 198 -16.33 -22.76 1.63
C LEU A 198 -15.65 -22.42 0.28
N PRO A 199 -16.36 -22.17 -0.83
CA PRO A 199 -15.73 -21.70 -2.08
C PRO A 199 -14.96 -20.38 -1.92
N VAL A 200 -15.48 -19.44 -1.13
CA VAL A 200 -14.83 -18.14 -0.89
C VAL A 200 -13.55 -18.33 -0.09
N ALA A 201 -13.60 -19.15 0.98
CA ALA A 201 -12.44 -19.46 1.79
C ALA A 201 -11.33 -20.17 0.98
N ARG A 202 -11.72 -21.12 0.13
CA ARG A 202 -10.78 -21.79 -0.80
C ARG A 202 -10.18 -20.83 -1.82
N GLY A 203 -11.01 -19.95 -2.40
CA GLY A 203 -10.52 -18.93 -3.32
C GLY A 203 -9.47 -18.01 -2.70
N LEU A 204 -9.59 -17.70 -1.41
CA LEU A 204 -8.55 -16.97 -0.67
C LEU A 204 -7.25 -17.79 -0.55
N ILE A 205 -7.34 -19.07 -0.15
CA ILE A 205 -6.17 -19.95 -0.05
C ILE A 205 -5.47 -20.09 -1.41
N ASP A 206 -6.24 -20.28 -2.48
CA ASP A 206 -5.69 -20.40 -3.83
C ASP A 206 -5.06 -19.07 -4.30
N THR A 207 -5.63 -17.92 -3.91
CA THR A 207 -5.03 -16.60 -4.15
C THR A 207 -3.67 -16.46 -3.46
N VAL A 208 -3.58 -16.81 -2.18
CA VAL A 208 -2.31 -16.73 -1.43
C VAL A 208 -1.28 -17.71 -2.00
N ARG A 209 -1.70 -18.92 -2.40
CA ARG A 209 -0.82 -19.86 -3.11
C ARG A 209 -0.29 -19.26 -4.41
N ALA A 210 -1.15 -18.59 -5.17
CA ALA A 210 -0.76 -17.96 -6.43
C ALA A 210 0.26 -16.83 -6.23
N PHE A 211 0.25 -16.11 -5.10
CA PHE A 211 1.29 -15.11 -4.81
C PHE A 211 2.68 -15.73 -4.83
N GLY A 212 2.88 -16.83 -4.10
CA GLY A 212 4.18 -17.51 -4.04
C GLY A 212 4.65 -18.03 -5.40
N LEU A 213 3.74 -18.59 -6.20
CA LEU A 213 4.02 -19.04 -7.57
C LEU A 213 4.40 -17.88 -8.51
N LEU A 214 3.88 -16.69 -8.26
CA LEU A 214 4.19 -15.47 -9.01
C LEU A 214 5.36 -14.69 -8.40
N GLY A 215 6.08 -15.28 -7.44
CA GLY A 215 7.29 -14.71 -6.85
C GLY A 215 7.00 -13.53 -5.91
N VAL A 216 5.88 -13.59 -5.17
CA VAL A 216 5.48 -12.60 -4.17
C VAL A 216 5.08 -13.32 -2.88
N ILE A 217 5.56 -12.80 -1.75
CA ILE A 217 5.06 -13.11 -0.40
C ILE A 217 4.45 -11.81 0.12
N HIS A 218 3.25 -11.84 0.69
CA HIS A 218 2.55 -10.62 1.09
C HIS A 218 3.14 -10.00 2.38
N ASP A 219 3.54 -10.82 3.35
CA ASP A 219 4.23 -10.44 4.60
C ASP A 219 3.44 -9.49 5.53
N ASP A 220 2.12 -9.39 5.34
CA ASP A 220 1.19 -8.70 6.26
C ASP A 220 -0.25 -9.24 6.07
N LEU A 221 -0.38 -10.57 5.96
CA LEU A 221 -1.70 -11.20 5.88
C LEU A 221 -2.41 -11.11 7.22
N ARG A 222 -3.50 -10.35 7.22
CA ARG A 222 -4.36 -10.15 8.40
C ARG A 222 -5.79 -9.86 7.96
N PRO A 223 -6.80 -10.16 8.79
CA PRO A 223 -8.20 -9.91 8.49
C PRO A 223 -8.56 -8.45 8.14
N ASP A 224 -7.74 -7.47 8.55
CA ASP A 224 -7.92 -6.06 8.18
C ASP A 224 -7.57 -5.76 6.72
N ASN A 225 -6.61 -6.50 6.17
CA ASN A 225 -6.11 -6.36 4.80
C ASN A 225 -6.86 -7.27 3.82
N MET A 226 -8.03 -7.78 4.23
CA MET A 226 -8.87 -8.66 3.43
C MET A 226 -10.29 -8.10 3.41
N ILE A 227 -10.85 -7.82 2.24
CA ILE A 227 -12.24 -7.35 2.09
C ILE A 227 -13.08 -8.47 1.48
N LEU A 228 -14.21 -8.80 2.12
CA LEU A 228 -15.24 -9.60 1.48
C LEU A 228 -16.05 -8.71 0.55
N SER A 229 -15.80 -8.83 -0.74
CA SER A 229 -16.58 -8.19 -1.79
C SER A 229 -17.72 -9.12 -2.20
N SER A 230 -18.93 -8.60 -2.27
CA SER A 230 -20.09 -9.31 -2.80
C SER A 230 -20.65 -8.48 -3.96
N SER A 231 -20.62 -9.04 -5.16
CA SER A 231 -21.48 -8.61 -6.27
C SER A 231 -22.76 -9.44 -6.28
N ASP A 232 -23.75 -9.05 -7.09
CA ASP A 232 -25.07 -9.67 -7.13
C ASP A 232 -25.02 -11.20 -7.37
N ASP A 233 -23.98 -11.69 -8.06
CA ASP A 233 -23.85 -13.12 -8.41
C ASP A 233 -22.64 -13.83 -7.77
N HIS A 234 -21.67 -13.10 -7.21
CA HIS A 234 -20.43 -13.70 -6.71
C HIS A 234 -19.89 -12.99 -5.46
N SER A 235 -19.38 -13.77 -4.50
CA SER A 235 -18.58 -13.24 -3.39
C SER A 235 -17.14 -13.71 -3.52
N SER A 236 -16.19 -12.81 -3.26
CA SER A 236 -14.76 -13.14 -3.23
C SER A 236 -14.07 -12.31 -2.15
N VAL A 237 -12.94 -12.80 -1.67
CA VAL A 237 -12.06 -12.03 -0.78
C VAL A 237 -11.00 -11.34 -1.61
N PHE A 238 -10.89 -10.03 -1.43
CA PHE A 238 -9.82 -9.22 -1.98
C PHE A 238 -8.74 -9.02 -0.94
N VAL A 239 -7.50 -9.40 -1.27
CA VAL A 239 -6.32 -9.11 -0.45
C VAL A 239 -5.75 -7.75 -0.83
N LEU A 240 -5.43 -6.93 0.17
CA LEU A 240 -5.01 -5.55 0.04
C LEU A 240 -3.63 -5.32 0.66
N ASP A 241 -2.98 -4.22 0.28
CA ASP A 241 -1.80 -3.67 0.96
C ASP A 241 -0.53 -4.54 0.87
N PHE A 242 0.14 -4.49 -0.29
CA PHE A 242 1.41 -5.19 -0.52
C PHE A 242 2.63 -4.35 -0.12
N GLY A 243 2.48 -3.39 0.81
CA GLY A 243 3.56 -2.50 1.23
C GLY A 243 4.78 -3.22 1.82
N ASN A 244 4.54 -4.33 2.53
CA ASN A 244 5.59 -5.15 3.13
C ASN A 244 5.99 -6.35 2.27
N ALA A 245 5.42 -6.49 1.06
CA ALA A 245 5.61 -7.69 0.28
C ALA A 245 7.09 -7.98 -0.01
N GLN A 246 7.47 -9.26 0.10
CA GLN A 246 8.78 -9.73 -0.33
C GLN A 246 8.68 -10.19 -1.78
N ILE A 247 9.59 -9.70 -2.62
CA ILE A 247 9.59 -9.96 -4.05
C ILE A 247 10.76 -10.87 -4.38
N ARG A 248 10.48 -12.03 -5.00
CA ARG A 248 11.53 -12.95 -5.47
C ARG A 248 12.45 -12.23 -6.46
N THR A 249 13.76 -12.19 -6.22
CA THR A 249 14.70 -11.53 -7.14
C THR A 249 15.35 -12.55 -8.07
N ASP A 250 16.63 -12.83 -7.84
CA ASP A 250 17.56 -13.67 -8.57
C ASP A 250 17.75 -15.04 -7.89
N GLN A 251 16.96 -15.33 -6.86
CA GLN A 251 16.95 -16.60 -6.15
C GLN A 251 16.58 -17.77 -7.08
N SER A 252 17.28 -18.89 -6.91
CA SER A 252 16.92 -20.19 -7.49
C SER A 252 15.54 -20.65 -7.01
N ASP A 253 14.95 -21.64 -7.72
CA ASP A 253 13.66 -22.20 -7.32
C ASP A 253 13.73 -22.83 -5.93
N GLU A 254 14.83 -23.51 -5.61
CA GLU A 254 15.06 -24.09 -4.29
C GLU A 254 15.10 -23.00 -3.21
N GLU A 255 15.94 -21.97 -3.35
CA GLU A 255 16.02 -20.86 -2.38
C GLU A 255 14.67 -20.15 -2.18
N TRP A 256 13.88 -20.02 -3.26
CA TRP A 256 12.55 -19.45 -3.18
C TRP A 256 11.57 -20.36 -2.44
N GLU A 257 11.60 -21.67 -2.69
CA GLU A 257 10.80 -22.66 -1.96
C GLU A 257 11.13 -22.65 -0.46
N TRP A 258 12.41 -22.53 -0.09
CA TRP A 258 12.82 -22.33 1.31
C TRP A 258 12.22 -21.04 1.89
N THR A 259 12.30 -19.93 1.16
CA THR A 259 11.73 -18.65 1.60
C THR A 259 10.22 -18.75 1.80
N LEU A 260 9.50 -19.42 0.89
CA LEU A 260 8.06 -19.67 1.02
C LEU A 260 7.74 -20.53 2.25
N ALA A 261 8.52 -21.59 2.50
CA ALA A 261 8.34 -22.48 3.64
C ALA A 261 8.62 -21.78 4.98
N GLU A 262 9.60 -20.88 5.04
CA GLU A 262 9.89 -20.10 6.26
C GLU A 262 8.79 -19.10 6.60
N ASN A 263 8.17 -18.47 5.59
CA ASN A 263 7.09 -17.50 5.80
C ASN A 263 5.73 -18.19 6.05
N ASP A 264 5.48 -19.35 5.42
CA ASP A 264 4.28 -20.20 5.55
C ASP A 264 2.95 -19.42 5.54
N GLU A 265 2.78 -18.53 4.55
CA GLU A 265 1.58 -17.70 4.39
C GLU A 265 0.30 -18.52 4.20
N LEU A 266 0.42 -19.74 3.66
CA LEU A 266 -0.68 -20.68 3.54
C LEU A 266 -1.17 -21.11 4.93
N LYS A 267 -0.25 -21.53 5.81
CA LYS A 267 -0.64 -21.90 7.17
C LYS A 267 -1.19 -20.71 7.95
N LEU A 268 -0.58 -19.53 7.78
CA LEU A 268 -1.08 -18.30 8.38
C LEU A 268 -2.53 -18.00 7.93
N THR A 269 -2.83 -18.19 6.64
CA THR A 269 -4.18 -17.98 6.09
C THR A 269 -5.19 -18.96 6.67
N GLU A 270 -4.84 -20.25 6.75
CA GLU A 270 -5.69 -21.25 7.42
C GLU A 270 -5.95 -20.88 8.88
N MET A 271 -4.91 -20.51 9.62
CA MET A 271 -5.03 -20.09 11.02
C MET A 271 -5.91 -18.85 11.19
N ILE A 272 -5.87 -17.91 10.24
CA ILE A 272 -6.75 -16.75 10.22
C ILE A 272 -8.21 -17.20 10.06
N LEU A 273 -8.49 -18.08 9.09
CA LEU A 273 -9.83 -18.61 8.84
C LEU A 273 -10.36 -19.38 10.05
N ASP A 274 -9.53 -20.22 10.67
CA ASP A 274 -9.87 -20.97 11.89
C ASP A 274 -10.20 -20.05 13.06
N LYS A 275 -9.37 -19.02 13.31
CA LYS A 275 -9.60 -18.02 14.37
C LYS A 275 -10.89 -17.24 14.15
N LEU A 276 -11.28 -17.02 12.90
CA LEU A 276 -12.54 -16.40 12.54
C LEU A 276 -13.71 -17.40 12.54
N GLY A 277 -13.48 -18.70 12.76
CA GLY A 277 -14.54 -19.72 12.72
C GLY A 277 -15.08 -19.98 11.32
N ILE A 278 -14.29 -19.70 10.28
CA ILE A 278 -14.63 -19.91 8.87
C ILE A 278 -14.17 -21.30 8.44
N ARG A 279 -15.08 -22.09 7.86
CA ARG A 279 -14.75 -23.43 7.34
C ARG A 279 -14.03 -23.33 6.00
N HIS A 280 -12.92 -24.05 5.86
CA HIS A 280 -12.10 -24.07 4.63
C HIS A 280 -11.72 -25.47 4.13
N ALA A 281 -11.91 -26.51 4.95
CA ALA A 281 -11.83 -27.92 4.57
C ALA A 281 -13.23 -28.55 4.42
N LEU A 282 -13.32 -29.63 3.63
CA LEU A 282 -14.46 -30.54 3.69
C LEU A 282 -14.16 -31.56 4.78
N ASP A 283 -15.10 -31.73 5.72
CA ASP A 283 -15.08 -32.82 6.70
C ASP A 283 -15.09 -34.20 6.03
#